data_AF-X1E3A1-F1
#
_entry.id   AF-X1E3A1-F1
#
_cell.length_a   1.000
_cell.length_b   1.000
_cell.length_c   1.000
_cell.angle_alpha   90.00
_cell.angle_beta   90.00
_cell.angle_gamma   90.00
#
_symmetry.space_group_name_H-M   'P 1'
#
loop_
_entity.id
_entity.type
_entity.pdbx_description
1 polymer ?
#
loop_
_entity_poly.entity_id
_entity_poly.type
_entity_poly.pdbx_seq_one_letter_code
_entity_poly.pdbx_strand_id
1 'polypeptide(L)' 'MSVRVYCPICKGGDNVIWQGSLFEWGQELEKEDPPEWAHYAHRHEEAHGHQIMVSYPSSLVVPFKLSKEVEG' A
#
# COMPACT_ATOMS: atom_id res chain seq x y z
N MET A 1 -12.22 -10.55 -5.80
CA MET A 1 -11.15 -9.79 -6.46
C MET A 1 -10.78 -8.62 -5.56
N SER A 2 -9.57 -8.58 -5.01
CA SER A 2 -9.16 -7.61 -3.98
C SER A 2 -7.93 -6.81 -4.41
N VAL A 3 -7.80 -5.59 -3.89
CA VAL A 3 -6.55 -4.83 -3.87
C VAL A 3 -5.72 -5.29 -2.67
N ARG A 4 -4.41 -5.45 -2.83
CA ARG A 4 -3.46 -5.82 -1.75
C ARG A 4 -2.32 -4.83 -1.70
N VAL A 5 -2.05 -4.28 -0.51
CA VAL A 5 -0.82 -3.54 -0.21
C VAL A 5 0.10 -4.48 0.56
N TYR A 6 1.32 -4.69 0.07
CA TYR A 6 2.20 -5.73 0.59
C TYR A 6 3.67 -5.40 0.35
N CYS A 7 4.54 -6.01 1.17
CA CYS A 7 5.97 -6.00 0.91
C CYS A 7 6.34 -7.23 0.05
N PRO A 8 6.92 -7.06 -1.15
CA PRO A 8 7.25 -8.17 -2.05
C PRO A 8 8.46 -8.99 -1.58
N ILE A 9 9.29 -8.44 -0.70
CA ILE A 9 10.53 -9.08 -0.22
C ILE A 9 10.29 -9.81 1.10
N CYS A 10 9.63 -9.16 2.07
CA CYS A 10 9.35 -9.78 3.35
C CYS A 10 8.41 -10.98 3.21
N LYS A 11 8.79 -12.09 3.85
CA LYS A 11 8.03 -13.35 3.82
C LYS A 11 7.71 -13.83 2.39
N GLY A 12 8.57 -13.53 1.41
CA GLY A 12 8.36 -13.93 0.01
C GLY A 12 7.12 -13.30 -0.64
N GLY A 13 6.70 -12.11 -0.20
CA GLY A 13 5.52 -11.43 -0.74
C GLY A 13 4.24 -11.64 0.06
N ASP A 14 4.26 -12.52 1.07
CA ASP A 14 3.09 -12.79 1.92
C ASP A 14 2.90 -11.78 3.06
N ASN A 15 3.81 -10.80 3.19
CA ASN A 15 3.64 -9.71 4.16
C ASN A 15 2.61 -8.69 3.66
N VAL A 16 1.33 -9.06 3.76
CA VAL A 16 0.19 -8.19 3.47
C VAL A 16 0.03 -7.18 4.60
N ILE A 17 0.02 -5.91 4.21
CA ILE A 17 -0.16 -4.76 5.11
C ILE A 17 -1.63 -4.35 5.15
N TRP A 18 -2.28 -4.37 3.99
CA TRP A 18 -3.69 -4.08 3.86
C TRP A 18 -4.28 -4.88 2.69
N GLN A 19 -5.54 -5.29 2.83
CA GLN A 19 -6.29 -5.96 1.78
C GLN A 19 -7.77 -5.60 1.87
N GLY A 20 -8.35 -5.26 0.73
CA GLY A 20 -9.76 -4.91 0.63
C GLY A 20 -10.25 -4.99 -0.82
N SER A 21 -11.53 -4.72 -1.04
CA SER A 21 -12.10 -4.55 -2.37
C SER A 21 -11.58 -3.29 -3.07
N LEU A 22 -11.82 -3.18 -4.39
CA LEU A 22 -11.56 -1.94 -5.13
C LEU A 22 -12.37 -0.75 -4.57
N PHE A 23 -13.57 -1.01 -4.07
CA PHE A 23 -14.41 0.03 -3.46
C PHE A 23 -13.81 0.53 -2.15
N GLU A 24 -13.45 -0.38 -1.23
CA GLU A 24 -12.78 -0.02 0.02
C GLU A 24 -11.44 0.69 -0.25
N TRP A 25 -10.68 0.25 -1.26
CA TRP A 25 -9.46 0.93 -1.67
C TRP A 25 -9.71 2.38 -2.09
N GLY A 26 -10.76 2.62 -2.88
CA GLY A 26 -11.18 3.98 -3.24
C GLY A 26 -11.48 4.82 -2.01
N GLN A 27 -12.24 4.28 -1.05
CA GLN A 27 -12.55 4.97 0.20
C GLN A 27 -11.30 5.27 1.04
N GLU A 28 -10.30 4.38 1.07
CA GLU A 28 -9.03 4.65 1.76
C GLU A 28 -8.26 5.80 1.11
N LEU A 29 -8.28 5.92 -0.22
CA LEU A 29 -7.60 6.98 -0.97
C LEU A 29 -8.27 8.35 -0.83
N GLU A 30 -9.57 8.38 -0.55
CA GLU A 30 -10.32 9.63 -0.35
C GLU A 30 -10.19 10.22 1.06
N LYS A 31 -9.57 9.49 2.00
CA LYS A 31 -9.37 10.00 3.36
C LYS A 31 -8.34 11.14 3.36
N GLU A 32 -8.68 12.23 4.05
CA GLU A 32 -7.77 13.37 4.24
C GLU A 32 -6.52 12.95 5.03
N ASP A 33 -6.71 12.12 6.06
CA ASP A 33 -5.62 11.58 6.86
C ASP A 33 -5.27 10.15 6.42
N PRO A 34 -3.97 9.85 6.25
CA PRO A 34 -3.54 8.50 5.99
C PRO A 34 -4.00 7.51 7.07
N PRO A 35 -4.55 6.35 6.66
CA PRO A 35 -4.93 5.31 7.60
C PRO A 35 -3.70 4.67 8.28
N GLU A 36 -3.89 4.04 9.43
CA GLU A 36 -2.80 3.46 10.23
C GLU A 36 -1.94 2.46 9.44
N TRP A 37 -2.56 1.66 8.57
CA TRP A 37 -1.84 0.71 7.72
C TRP A 37 -0.91 1.41 6.72
N ALA A 38 -1.24 2.61 6.26
CA ALA A 38 -0.41 3.38 5.35
C ALA A 38 0.82 3.96 6.08
N HIS A 39 0.64 4.41 7.32
CA HIS A 39 1.77 4.77 8.19
C HIS A 39 2.66 3.56 8.51
N TYR A 40 2.06 2.38 8.72
CA TYR A 40 2.83 1.15 8.88
C TYR A 40 3.64 0.84 7.61
N ALA A 41 3.04 0.95 6.42
CA ALA A 41 3.74 0.74 5.16
C ALA A 41 4.97 1.63 5.06
N HIS A 42 4.82 2.94 5.31
CA HIS A 42 5.95 3.88 5.26
C HIS A 42 7.06 3.52 6.25
N ARG A 43 6.72 3.28 7.54
CA ARG A 43 7.69 2.85 8.55
C ARG A 43 8.39 1.55 8.18
N HIS A 44 7.68 0.64 7.51
CA HIS A 44 8.26 -0.62 7.03
C HIS A 44 9.28 -0.38 5.90
N GLU A 45 9.00 0.53 4.97
CA GLU A 45 9.97 0.95 3.93
C GLU A 45 11.22 1.53 4.57
N GLU A 46 11.08 2.41 5.56
CA GLU A 46 12.22 3.01 6.28
C GLU A 46 13.03 1.98 7.07
N ALA A 47 12.36 1.06 7.75
CA ALA A 47 13.03 0.07 8.60
C ALA A 47 13.75 -1.01 7.80
N HIS A 48 13.22 -1.40 6.64
CA HIS A 48 13.73 -2.53 5.86
C HIS A 48 14.37 -2.14 4.53
N GLY A 49 14.17 -0.91 4.03
CA GLY A 49 14.61 -0.49 2.70
C GLY A 49 13.90 -1.22 1.56
N HIS A 50 12.74 -1.83 1.81
CA HIS A 50 11.95 -2.55 0.81
C HIS A 50 10.84 -1.65 0.28
N GLN A 51 10.64 -1.60 -1.05
CA GLN A 51 9.50 -0.89 -1.63
C GLN A 51 8.20 -1.67 -1.39
N ILE A 52 7.18 -1.03 -0.81
CA ILE A 52 5.82 -1.57 -0.71
C ILE A 52 5.13 -1.48 -2.07
N MET A 53 4.36 -2.52 -2.40
CA MET A 53 3.66 -2.63 -3.67
C MET A 53 2.14 -2.71 -3.45
N VAL A 54 1.38 -2.21 -4.41
CA VAL A 54 -0.07 -2.37 -4.51
C VAL A 54 -0.37 -3.29 -5.70
N SER A 55 -1.06 -4.40 -5.45
CA SER A 55 -1.59 -5.30 -6.49
C SER A 55 -3.10 -5.09 -6.63
N TYR A 56 -3.55 -4.84 -7.86
CA TYR A 56 -4.95 -4.66 -8.21
C TYR A 56 -5.55 -5.95 -8.79
N PRO A 57 -6.90 -6.10 -8.75
CA PRO A 57 -7.60 -7.20 -9.39
C PRO A 57 -7.28 -7.46 -10.86
N SER A 58 -6.88 -6.42 -11.61
CA SER A 58 -6.47 -6.50 -13.01
C SER A 58 -5.08 -7.09 -13.21
N SER A 59 -4.44 -7.61 -12.15
CA SER A 59 -3.03 -8.02 -12.13
C SER A 59 -2.03 -6.88 -12.34
N LEU A 60 -2.49 -5.62 -12.37
CA LEU A 60 -1.63 -4.45 -12.32
C LEU A 60 -0.94 -4.40 -10.94
N VAL A 61 0.38 -4.20 -10.93
CA VAL A 61 1.18 -4.03 -9.72
C VAL A 61 2.00 -2.75 -9.84
N VAL A 62 1.90 -1.87 -8.85
CA VAL A 62 2.59 -0.57 -8.81
C VAL A 62 3.17 -0.30 -7.43
N PRO A 63 4.21 0.53 -7.29
CA PRO A 63 4.69 0.96 -5.98
C PRO A 63 3.59 1.68 -5.19
N PHE A 64 3.49 1.39 -3.89
CA PHE A 64 2.67 2.18 -2.98
C PHE A 64 3.35 3.53 -2.76
N LYS A 65 2.58 4.61 -2.84
CA LYS A 65 3.04 5.95 -2.52
C LYS A 65 2.09 6.55 -1.52
N LEU A 66 2.63 6.97 -0.37
CA LEU A 66 1.87 7.77 0.57
C LEU A 66 1.79 9.19 -0.02
N SER A 67 0.61 9.59 -0.50
CA SER A 67 0.39 10.91 -1.11
C SER A 67 0.58 12.04 -0.10
N LYS A 68 1.83 12.45 0.12
CA LYS A 68 2.23 13.79 0.62
C LYS A 68 3.39 14.36 -0.20
N GLU A 69 3.44 14.02 -1.48
CA GLU A 69 4.25 14.72 -2.49
C GLU A 69 3.31 15.23 -3.58
N VAL A 70 2.42 16.15 -3.21
CA VAL A 70 2.05 17.19 -4.15
C VAL A 70 3.15 18.22 -3.99
N GLU A 71 4.12 18.16 -4.90
CA GLU A 71 5.15 19.19 -5.08
C GLU A 71 4.50 20.57 -5.00
N GLY A 72 4.98 21.39 -4.06
CA GLY A 72 4.72 22.82 -4.03
C GLY A 72 5.52 23.56 -5.09
#